data_AF-A0A1W9RGC2-F1
#
_entry.id   AF-A0A1W9RGC2-F1
#
_cell.length_a   1.000
_cell.length_b   1.000
_cell.length_c   1.000
_cell.angle_alpha   90.00
_cell.angle_beta   90.00
_cell.angle_gamma   90.00
#
_symmetry.space_group_name_H-M   'P 1'
#
loop_
_entity.id
_entity.type
_entity.pdbx_description
1 polymer ?
#
loop_
_entity_poly.entity_id
_entity_poly.type
_entity_poly.pdbx_seq_one_letter_code
_entity_poly.pdbx_strand_id
1 'polypeptide(L)'
;SEVLAINPGVYDFSAYDLWLKPYGFLHILSVLKNRGIKVKFIDILDRFHPQLKHFINKPLKTTPYGCGKFYECKVPKPEKLKFIPRHYRRYGLPPELIVKELKELKS
;
A
#
# COMPACT_ATOMS: atom_id res chain seq x y z
N SER A 1 -16.64 11.39 16.21
CA SER A 1 -15.43 10.54 16.30
C SER A 1 -14.79 10.39 14.92
N GLU A 2 -13.46 10.39 14.84
CA GLU A 2 -12.70 10.19 13.59
C GLU A 2 -11.81 8.94 13.72
N VAL A 3 -11.67 8.18 12.62
CA VAL A 3 -10.82 7.00 12.52
C VAL A 3 -9.86 7.17 11.35
N LEU A 4 -8.58 6.90 11.58
CA LEU A 4 -7.58 6.69 10.55
C LEU A 4 -7.43 5.19 10.28
N ALA A 5 -7.70 4.79 9.05
CA ALA A 5 -7.62 3.42 8.58
C ALA A 5 -6.47 3.28 7.57
N ILE A 6 -5.58 2.31 7.79
CA ILE A 6 -4.40 2.11 6.93
C ILE A 6 -4.36 0.66 6.46
N ASN A 7 -4.46 0.43 5.15
CA ASN A 7 -4.13 -0.87 4.57
C ASN A 7 -2.60 -0.96 4.44
N PRO A 8 -1.92 -1.89 5.14
CA PRO A 8 -0.47 -1.88 5.27
C PRO A 8 0.25 -2.34 3.99
N GLY A 9 1.51 -1.93 3.86
CA GLY A 9 2.41 -2.52 2.87
C GLY A 9 2.78 -3.96 3.22
N VAL A 10 3.22 -4.72 2.22
CA VAL A 10 3.55 -6.15 2.36
C VAL A 10 5.06 -6.34 2.45
N TYR A 11 5.53 -7.25 3.31
CA TYR A 11 6.92 -7.66 3.38
C TYR A 11 7.04 -9.13 2.96
N ASP A 12 7.61 -9.38 1.79
CA ASP A 12 7.66 -10.72 1.21
C ASP A 12 8.80 -10.86 0.18
N PHE A 13 8.95 -12.05 -0.39
CA PHE A 13 9.83 -12.35 -1.50
C PHE A 13 9.24 -11.97 -2.86
N SER A 14 7.92 -11.98 -2.97
CA SER A 14 7.18 -11.62 -4.19
C SER A 14 5.77 -11.17 -3.83
N ALA A 15 5.34 -10.04 -4.37
CA ALA A 15 3.94 -9.62 -4.34
C ALA A 15 3.57 -8.99 -5.68
N TYR A 16 2.34 -9.24 -6.14
CA TYR A 16 1.83 -8.76 -7.42
C TYR A 16 0.35 -8.39 -7.28
N ASP A 17 -0.05 -7.30 -7.94
CA ASP A 17 -1.43 -6.87 -7.96
C ASP A 17 -2.20 -7.66 -9.02
N LEU A 18 -2.97 -8.64 -8.56
CA LEU A 18 -4.00 -9.36 -9.33
C LEU A 18 -5.38 -8.83 -8.93
N TRP A 19 -5.59 -7.52 -9.08
CA TRP A 19 -6.79 -6.81 -8.61
C TRP A 19 -6.96 -6.89 -7.08
N LEU A 20 -5.85 -6.92 -6.35
CA LEU A 20 -5.86 -7.02 -4.90
C LEU A 20 -6.48 -5.75 -4.31
N LYS A 21 -7.57 -5.92 -3.55
CA LYS A 21 -8.20 -4.86 -2.77
C LYS A 21 -8.56 -5.38 -1.38
N PRO A 22 -8.44 -4.57 -0.32
CA PRO A 22 -8.72 -4.99 1.04
C PRO A 22 -10.24 -4.98 1.33
N TYR A 23 -11.01 -5.78 0.58
CA TYR A 23 -12.49 -5.74 0.57
C TYR A 23 -13.13 -5.84 1.96
N GLY A 24 -12.70 -6.81 2.78
CA GLY A 24 -13.20 -6.95 4.15
C GLY A 24 -12.95 -5.71 5.00
N PHE A 25 -11.78 -5.08 4.82
CA PHE A 25 -11.46 -3.84 5.51
C PHE A 25 -12.33 -2.67 5.01
N LEU A 26 -12.47 -2.51 3.69
CA LEU A 26 -13.34 -1.49 3.09
C LEU A 26 -14.80 -1.63 3.54
N HIS A 27 -15.29 -2.85 3.71
CA HIS A 27 -16.63 -3.10 4.24
C HIS A 27 -16.78 -2.58 5.68
N ILE A 28 -15.80 -2.86 6.55
CA ILE A 28 -15.77 -2.32 7.93
C ILE A 28 -15.78 -0.78 7.89
N LEU A 29 -14.96 -0.18 7.04
CA LEU A 29 -14.90 1.29 6.91
C LEU A 29 -16.23 1.88 6.43
N SER A 30 -16.95 1.19 5.54
CA SER A 30 -18.30 1.58 5.09
C SER A 30 -19.30 1.57 6.24
N VAL A 31 -19.30 0.52 7.07
CA VAL A 31 -20.16 0.44 8.26
C VAL A 31 -19.87 1.58 9.22
N LEU A 32 -18.60 1.93 9.45
CA LEU A 32 -18.23 3.07 10.29
C LEU A 32 -18.76 4.40 9.73
N LYS A 33 -18.57 4.64 8.42
CA LYS A 33 -19.10 5.83 7.74
C LYS A 33 -20.62 5.95 7.87
N ASN A 34 -21.35 4.86 7.69
CA ASN A 34 -22.81 4.83 7.80
C ASN A 34 -23.33 5.12 9.22
N ARG A 35 -22.48 4.97 10.25
CA ARG A 35 -22.77 5.35 11.64
C ARG A 35 -22.34 6.77 11.99
N GLY A 36 -21.99 7.59 10.99
CA GLY A 36 -21.55 8.98 11.21
C GLY A 36 -20.11 9.12 11.68
N ILE A 37 -19.30 8.07 11.62
CA ILE A 37 -17.87 8.14 11.97
C ILE A 37 -17.11 8.65 10.74
N LYS A 38 -16.33 9.71 10.92
CA LYS A 38 -15.44 10.21 9.86
C LYS A 38 -14.28 9.24 9.67
N VAL A 39 -14.11 8.70 8.47
CA VAL A 39 -13.03 7.76 8.14
C VAL A 39 -12.05 8.41 7.18
N LYS A 40 -10.79 8.50 7.59
CA LYS A 40 -9.64 8.80 6.74
C LYS A 40 -8.98 7.47 6.38
N PHE A 41 -8.77 7.19 5.09
CA PHE A 41 -8.24 5.91 4.62
C PHE A 41 -6.98 6.11 3.78
N ILE A 42 -5.93 5.34 4.09
CA ILE A 42 -4.68 5.27 3.32
C ILE A 42 -4.50 3.83 2.85
N ASP A 43 -4.36 3.63 1.55
CA ASP A 43 -4.00 2.34 0.96
C ASP A 43 -2.53 2.32 0.55
N ILE A 44 -1.67 1.71 1.36
CA ILE A 44 -0.23 1.62 1.06
C ILE A 44 0.00 0.72 -0.17
N LEU A 45 -0.92 -0.16 -0.54
CA LEU A 45 -0.77 -1.00 -1.73
C LEU A 45 -1.33 -0.36 -3.00
N ASP A 46 -1.79 0.90 -2.95
CA ASP A 46 -2.29 1.58 -4.15
C ASP A 46 -1.16 1.92 -5.13
N ARG A 47 -0.98 1.04 -6.12
CA ARG A 47 -0.06 1.22 -7.25
C ARG A 47 -0.41 2.41 -8.15
N PHE A 48 -1.64 2.92 -8.08
CA PHE A 48 -2.13 4.03 -8.91
C PHE A 48 -2.08 5.37 -8.18
N HIS A 49 -1.51 5.41 -6.99
CA HIS A 49 -1.39 6.62 -6.19
C HIS A 49 -0.79 7.78 -7.00
N PRO A 50 -1.44 8.96 -7.06
CA PRO A 50 -1.02 10.05 -7.95
C PRO A 50 0.42 10.50 -7.72
N GLN A 51 0.85 10.53 -6.46
CA GLN A 51 2.20 10.95 -6.08
C GLN A 51 3.26 9.88 -6.36
N LEU A 52 2.87 8.61 -6.55
CA LEU A 52 3.83 7.52 -6.79
C LEU A 52 4.52 7.66 -8.14
N LYS A 53 3.76 8.01 -9.19
CA LYS A 53 4.31 8.28 -10.53
C LYS A 53 5.38 9.37 -10.50
N HIS A 54 5.12 10.44 -9.75
CA HIS A 54 6.05 11.55 -9.57
C HIS A 54 7.28 11.12 -8.78
N PHE A 55 7.10 10.35 -7.70
CA PHE A 55 8.20 9.86 -6.87
C PHE A 55 9.17 8.96 -7.64
N ILE A 56 8.67 8.04 -8.47
CA ILE A 56 9.53 7.09 -9.21
C ILE A 56 9.97 7.63 -10.59
N ASN A 57 9.54 8.84 -10.96
CA ASN A 57 9.78 9.49 -12.26
C ASN A 57 9.42 8.62 -13.49
N LYS A 58 8.43 7.73 -13.36
CA LYS A 58 7.85 6.90 -14.43
C LYS A 58 6.55 6.25 -13.96
N PRO A 59 5.67 5.74 -14.85
CA PRO A 59 4.56 4.91 -14.41
C PRO A 59 5.03 3.49 -14.04
N LEU A 60 4.36 2.87 -13.06
CA LEU A 60 4.47 1.42 -12.88
C LEU A 60 3.85 0.72 -14.09
N LYS A 61 4.50 -0.36 -14.56
CA LYS A 61 4.00 -1.17 -15.68
C LYS A 61 2.69 -1.83 -15.28
N THR A 62 1.65 -1.60 -16.08
CA THR A 62 0.32 -2.21 -15.95
C THR A 62 0.06 -3.06 -17.19
N THR A 63 -0.43 -4.27 -16.97
CA THR A 63 -0.87 -5.17 -18.04
C THR A 63 -2.17 -4.65 -18.69
N PRO A 64 -2.54 -5.12 -19.90
CA PRO A 64 -3.85 -4.79 -20.49
C PRO A 64 -5.05 -5.11 -19.60
N TYR A 65 -4.88 -6.04 -18.66
CA TYR A 65 -5.92 -6.47 -17.73
C TYR A 65 -5.95 -5.64 -16.42
N GLY A 66 -5.15 -4.58 -16.31
CA GLY A 66 -5.11 -3.72 -15.11
C GLY A 66 -4.24 -4.24 -13.96
N CYS A 67 -3.63 -5.42 -14.11
CA CYS A 67 -2.72 -6.00 -13.12
C CYS A 67 -1.28 -5.45 -13.23
N GLY A 68 -0.44 -5.66 -12.21
CA GLY A 68 0.98 -5.33 -12.31
C GLY A 68 1.79 -5.50 -11.02
N LYS A 69 3.08 -5.15 -11.06
CA LYS A 69 3.93 -5.11 -9.86
C LYS A 69 3.64 -3.88 -9.00
N PHE A 70 3.68 -4.04 -7.68
CA PHE A 70 3.75 -2.90 -6.76
C PHE A 70 5.10 -2.18 -6.88
N TYR A 71 5.18 -0.96 -6.35
CA TYR A 71 6.48 -0.38 -6.00
C TYR A 71 7.13 -1.25 -4.92
N GLU A 72 8.42 -1.54 -5.06
CA GLU A 72 9.16 -2.43 -4.16
C GLU A 72 10.51 -1.83 -3.76
N CYS A 73 10.88 -2.00 -2.50
CA CYS A 73 12.22 -1.68 -1.99
C CYS A 73 12.84 -2.94 -1.38
N LYS A 74 14.10 -3.22 -1.68
CA LYS A 74 14.85 -4.30 -1.01
C LYS A 74 15.04 -3.92 0.45
N VAL A 75 14.78 -4.86 1.36
CA VAL A 75 14.95 -4.67 2.81
C VAL A 75 15.75 -5.84 3.39
N PRO A 76 16.34 -5.68 4.60
CA PRO A 76 16.97 -6.79 5.29
C PRO A 76 15.99 -7.95 5.46
N LYS A 77 16.46 -9.17 5.21
CA LYS A 77 15.64 -10.36 5.38
C LYS A 77 15.62 -10.76 6.86
N PRO A 78 14.45 -11.09 7.44
CA PRO A 78 14.38 -11.64 8.79
C PRO A 78 15.29 -12.86 8.95
N GLU A 79 15.92 -13.00 10.11
CA GLU A 79 16.90 -14.06 10.39
C GLU A 79 16.35 -15.45 10.05
N LYS A 80 15.13 -15.72 10.52
CA LYS A 80 14.40 -16.98 10.32
C LYS A 80 14.14 -17.30 8.84
N LEU A 81 14.31 -16.35 7.93
CA LEU A 81 14.03 -16.51 6.50
C LEU A 81 15.29 -16.45 5.63
N LYS A 82 16.50 -16.26 6.22
CA LYS A 82 17.78 -16.14 5.49
C LYS A 82 18.04 -17.26 4.49
N PHE A 83 17.60 -18.48 4.81
CA PHE A 83 17.77 -19.68 4.00
C PHE A 83 17.09 -19.63 2.61
N ILE A 84 16.08 -18.76 2.42
CA ILE A 84 15.37 -18.65 1.13
C ILE A 84 16.25 -17.88 0.12
N PRO A 85 16.61 -18.42 -1.05
CA PRO A 85 17.56 -17.79 -1.98
C PRO A 85 16.92 -16.67 -2.84
N ARG A 86 16.10 -15.81 -2.22
CA ARG A 86 15.44 -14.67 -2.86
C ARG A 86 15.63 -13.41 -2.04
N HIS A 87 15.54 -12.25 -2.70
CA HIS A 87 15.52 -10.97 -2.01
C HIS A 87 14.19 -10.78 -1.28
N TYR A 88 14.28 -10.27 -0.06
CA TYR A 88 13.14 -9.84 0.73
C TYR A 88 12.90 -8.36 0.46
N ARG A 89 11.64 -7.99 0.26
CA ARG A 89 11.25 -6.66 -0.18
C ARG A 89 10.05 -6.17 0.60
N ARG A 90 9.95 -4.84 0.72
CA ARG A 90 8.72 -4.16 1.11
C ARG A 90 7.99 -3.68 -0.15
N TYR A 91 6.71 -3.99 -0.23
CA TYR A 91 5.81 -3.65 -1.32
C TYR A 91 4.80 -2.60 -0.90
N GLY A 92 4.51 -1.66 -1.80
CA GLY A 92 3.57 -0.55 -1.58
C GLY A 92 4.27 0.82 -1.55
N LEU A 93 3.52 1.89 -1.26
CA LEU A 93 3.97 3.28 -1.30
C LEU A 93 5.28 3.50 -0.53
N PRO A 94 6.23 4.30 -1.06
CA PRO A 94 7.43 4.73 -0.36
C PRO A 94 7.11 5.33 1.02
N PRO A 95 7.96 5.11 2.05
CA PRO A 95 7.75 5.68 3.38
C PRO A 95 7.56 7.21 3.38
N GLU A 96 8.25 7.91 2.48
CA GLU A 96 8.17 9.36 2.31
C GLU A 96 6.77 9.81 1.88
N LEU A 97 6.14 9.06 0.97
CA LEU A 97 4.76 9.34 0.55
C LEU A 97 3.77 9.02 1.66
N ILE A 98 3.98 7.95 2.42
CA ILE A 98 3.12 7.61 3.57
C ILE A 98 3.18 8.73 4.62
N VAL A 99 4.38 9.21 4.96
CA VAL A 99 4.55 10.32 5.91
C VAL A 99 3.90 11.61 5.39
N LYS A 100 3.97 11.86 4.08
CA LYS A 100 3.33 13.02 3.46
C LYS A 100 1.81 12.95 3.56
N GLU A 101 1.20 11.83 3.19
CA GLU A 101 -0.24 11.57 3.36
C GLU A 101 -0.67 11.80 4.82
N LEU A 102 0.09 11.24 5.78
CA LEU A 102 -0.21 11.42 7.21
C LEU A 102 -0.12 12.87 7.68
N LYS A 103 0.71 13.70 7.06
CA LYS A 103 0.81 15.14 7.38
C LYS A 103 -0.37 15.91 6.81
N GLU A 104 -0.78 15.63 5.57
CA GLU A 104 -1.93 16.25 4.90
C GLU A 104 -3.25 15.96 5.63
N LEU A 105 -3.33 14.87 6.39
CA LEU A 105 -4.50 14.55 7.21
C LEU A 105 -4.58 15.32 8.54
N LYS A 106 -3.51 16.00 8.96
CA LYS A 106 -3.47 16.79 10.21
C LYS A 106 -3.88 18.25 10.03
N SER A 107 -3.83 18.76 8.79
CA SER A 107 -4.40 20.05 8.38
C SER A 107 -5.91 19.97 8.21
#